data_AF-A0ABD5MVR1-F1
#
_entry.id   AF-A0ABD5MVR1-F1
#
_cell.length_a   1.000
_cell.length_b   1.000
_cell.length_c   1.000
_cell.angle_alpha   90.00
_cell.angle_beta   90.00
_cell.angle_gamma   90.00
#
_symmetry.space_group_name_H-M   'P 1'
#
loop_
_entity.id
_entity.type
_entity.pdbx_description
1 polymer ?
#
loop_
_entity_poly.entity_id
_entity_poly.type
_entity_poly.pdbx_seq_one_letter_code
_entity_poly.pdbx_strand_id
1 'polypeptide(L)'
;MKAKVRKPTENESREAESWPIWEKEESEFPWEYFEQETCLILEGKAVVKTPEETVEFGIGDYVVFPEGLKCTWEIKKKIRKHYKFG
;
A
#
# COMPACT_ATOMS: atom_id res chain seq x y z
N MET A 1 3.29 -0.18 -15.36
CA MET A 1 2.64 -1.04 -14.31
C MET A 1 2.04 -0.13 -13.27
N LYS A 2 0.85 -0.47 -12.74
CA LYS A 2 0.02 0.49 -12.00
C LYS A 2 -0.48 -0.08 -10.68
N ALA A 3 -0.46 0.75 -9.64
CA ALA A 3 -1.03 0.39 -8.35
C ALA A 3 -2.57 0.51 -8.44
N LYS A 4 -3.30 -0.46 -7.89
CA LYS A 4 -4.76 -0.42 -7.85
C LYS A 4 -5.21 -0.04 -6.44
N VAL A 5 -5.98 1.03 -6.32
CA VAL A 5 -6.57 1.49 -5.06
C VAL A 5 -8.09 1.35 -5.16
N ARG A 6 -8.68 0.71 -4.15
CA ARG A 6 -10.14 0.57 -4.01
C ARG A 6 -10.52 0.33 -2.56
N LYS A 7 -11.81 0.21 -2.28
CA LYS A 7 -12.26 -0.32 -0.98
C LYS A 7 -12.21 -1.86 -0.98
N PRO A 8 -11.86 -2.48 0.16
CA PRO A 8 -11.92 -3.93 0.31
C PRO A 8 -13.38 -4.39 0.35
N THR A 9 -13.59 -5.65 -0.01
CA THR A 9 -14.81 -6.37 0.37
C THR A 9 -14.77 -6.76 1.86
N GLU A 10 -15.90 -7.20 2.40
CA GLU A 10 -15.97 -7.68 3.78
C GLU A 10 -15.04 -8.88 4.03
N ASN A 11 -14.96 -9.81 3.08
CA ASN A 11 -14.07 -10.97 3.17
C ASN A 11 -12.59 -10.58 3.11
N GLU A 12 -12.21 -9.65 2.23
CA GLU A 12 -10.84 -9.16 2.16
C GLU A 12 -10.41 -8.41 3.42
N SER A 13 -11.35 -7.66 4.03
CA SER A 13 -11.09 -6.98 5.30
C SER A 13 -10.82 -8.00 6.40
N ARG A 14 -11.65 -9.05 6.50
CA ARG A 14 -11.46 -10.15 7.46
C ARG A 14 -10.19 -10.95 7.23
N GLU A 15 -9.84 -11.23 5.96
CA GLU A 15 -8.59 -11.92 5.65
C GLU A 15 -7.39 -11.07 6.07
N ALA A 16 -7.44 -9.76 5.78
CA ALA A 16 -6.36 -8.83 6.10
C ALA A 16 -6.07 -8.74 7.60
N GLU A 17 -7.05 -8.93 8.48
CA GLU A 17 -6.85 -8.97 9.94
C GLU A 17 -5.81 -10.02 10.38
N SER A 18 -5.63 -11.10 9.61
CA SER A 18 -4.65 -12.15 9.88
C SER A 18 -3.24 -11.85 9.35
N TRP A 19 -3.08 -10.81 8.53
CA TRP A 19 -1.82 -10.48 7.89
C TRP A 19 -0.89 -9.73 8.85
N PRO A 20 0.44 -9.82 8.64
CA PRO A 20 1.37 -9.02 9.43
C PRO A 20 1.10 -7.51 9.24
N ILE A 21 1.48 -6.74 10.26
CA ILE A 21 1.36 -5.28 10.27
C ILE A 21 2.71 -4.67 9.94
N TRP A 22 2.68 -3.64 9.10
CA TRP A 22 3.83 -2.78 8.83
C TRP A 22 3.49 -1.33 9.19
N GLU A 23 4.45 -0.64 9.79
CA GLU A 23 4.33 0.73 10.27
C GLU A 23 5.53 1.57 9.86
N LYS A 24 5.30 2.83 9.51
CA LYS A 24 6.37 3.76 9.17
C LYS A 24 5.95 5.22 9.38
N GLU A 25 6.87 5.99 9.95
CA GLU A 25 6.73 7.43 10.14
C GLU A 25 6.80 8.21 8.81
N GLU A 26 6.41 9.49 8.87
CA GLU A 26 6.50 10.42 7.74
C GLU A 26 7.92 10.41 7.14
N SER A 27 8.01 10.04 5.87
CA SER A 27 9.27 9.88 5.15
C SER A 27 9.02 9.68 3.66
N GLU A 28 10.05 9.95 2.86
CA GLU A 28 10.06 9.66 1.43
C GLU A 28 11.21 8.70 1.11
N PHE A 29 10.94 7.62 0.38
CA PHE A 29 11.95 6.62 0.02
C PHE A 29 11.61 5.84 -1.25
N PRO A 30 12.62 5.42 -2.04
CA PRO A 30 12.41 4.55 -3.19
C PRO A 30 12.08 3.12 -2.75
N TRP A 31 11.24 2.43 -3.53
CA TRP A 31 10.89 1.04 -3.30
C TRP A 31 10.69 0.28 -4.62
N GLU A 32 10.99 -1.01 -4.61
CA GLU A 32 10.77 -1.93 -5.73
C GLU A 32 10.05 -3.17 -5.22
N TYR A 33 8.94 -3.51 -5.87
CA TYR A 33 8.14 -4.69 -5.57
C TYR A 33 8.68 -5.88 -6.38
N PHE A 34 9.31 -6.86 -5.70
CA PHE A 34 9.82 -8.07 -6.34
C PHE A 34 8.75 -9.16 -6.53
N GLU A 35 7.62 -9.01 -5.86
CA GLU A 35 6.42 -9.82 -6.01
C GLU A 35 5.21 -8.92 -5.78
N GLN A 36 4.01 -9.39 -6.12
CA GLN A 36 2.79 -8.65 -5.86
C GLN A 36 2.62 -8.44 -4.35
N GLU A 37 2.35 -7.21 -3.93
CA GLU A 37 2.02 -6.87 -2.55
C GLU A 37 0.60 -6.32 -2.48
N THR A 38 -0.20 -6.89 -1.58
CA THR A 38 -1.54 -6.39 -1.27
C THR A 38 -1.57 -5.82 0.13
N CYS A 39 -2.18 -4.64 0.27
CA CYS A 39 -2.22 -3.88 1.51
C CYS A 39 -3.65 -3.49 1.89
N LEU A 40 -3.96 -3.51 3.18
CA LEU A 40 -5.10 -2.81 3.75
C LEU A 40 -4.58 -1.72 4.70
N ILE A 41 -4.89 -0.46 4.41
CA ILE A 41 -4.41 0.67 5.21
C ILE A 41 -5.30 0.85 6.45
N LEU A 42 -4.70 0.74 7.62
CA LEU A 42 -5.37 0.89 8.92
C LEU A 42 -5.29 2.32 9.45
N GLU A 43 -4.20 3.02 9.14
CA GLU A 43 -3.94 4.38 9.59
C GLU A 43 -3.08 5.13 8.59
N GLY A 44 -3.21 6.46 8.55
CA GLY A 44 -2.29 7.34 7.83
C GLY A 44 -2.72 7.71 6.41
N LYS A 45 -1.76 8.31 5.69
CA LYS A 45 -1.92 8.76 4.31
C LYS A 45 -0.57 8.65 3.61
N ALA A 46 -0.56 8.06 2.41
CA ALA A 46 0.63 7.97 1.60
C ALA A 46 0.35 8.25 0.13
N VAL A 47 1.39 8.68 -0.56
CA VAL A 47 1.42 8.90 -2.00
C VAL A 47 2.51 8.00 -2.57
N VAL A 48 2.18 7.23 -3.61
CA VAL A 48 3.13 6.44 -4.37
C VAL A 48 3.29 7.05 -5.75
N LYS A 49 4.52 7.42 -6.09
CA LYS A 49 4.88 8.02 -7.37
C LYS A 49 5.60 6.99 -8.24
N THR A 50 5.15 6.85 -9.47
CA THR A 50 5.77 6.04 -10.51
C THR A 50 6.03 6.95 -11.73
N PRO A 51 6.84 6.53 -12.72
CA PRO A 51 6.98 7.29 -13.95
C PRO A 51 5.66 7.47 -14.74
N GLU A 52 4.68 6.59 -14.53
CA GLU A 52 3.41 6.58 -15.27
C GLU A 52 2.30 7.34 -14.52
N GLU A 53 2.30 7.33 -13.19
CA GLU A 53 1.23 7.87 -12.37
C GLU A 53 1.65 8.18 -10.93
N THR A 54 0.87 9.06 -10.29
CA THR A 54 0.93 9.31 -8.85
C THR A 54 -0.39 8.87 -8.24
N VAL A 55 -0.32 8.02 -7.23
CA VAL A 55 -1.48 7.41 -6.57
C VAL A 55 -1.47 7.79 -5.10
N GLU A 56 -2.58 8.32 -4.59
CA GLU A 56 -2.75 8.64 -3.17
C GLU A 56 -3.78 7.73 -2.54
N PHE A 57 -3.51 7.26 -1.33
CA PHE A 57 -4.39 6.39 -0.56
C PHE A 57 -4.21 6.61 0.95
N GLY A 58 -5.19 6.17 1.73
CA GLY A 58 -5.21 6.30 3.17
C GLY A 58 -6.12 5.28 3.84
N ILE A 59 -6.54 5.60 5.05
CA ILE A 59 -7.31 4.71 5.92
C ILE A 59 -8.50 4.03 5.20
N GLY A 60 -8.57 2.71 5.33
CA GLY A 60 -9.62 1.87 4.76
C GLY A 60 -9.46 1.61 3.26
N ASP A 61 -8.36 2.03 2.63
CA ASP A 61 -8.06 1.66 1.25
C ASP A 61 -7.36 0.31 1.18
N TYR A 62 -7.73 -0.45 0.15
CA TYR A 62 -7.12 -1.70 -0.25
C TYR A 62 -6.28 -1.45 -1.51
N VAL A 63 -4.99 -1.69 -1.39
CA VAL A 63 -4.01 -1.31 -2.40
C VAL A 63 -3.26 -2.54 -2.89
N VAL A 64 -3.21 -2.74 -4.21
CA VAL A 64 -2.46 -3.82 -4.83
C VAL A 64 -1.35 -3.24 -5.68
N PHE A 65 -0.11 -3.57 -5.32
CA PHE A 65 1.09 -3.24 -6.07
C PHE A 65 1.54 -4.45 -6.89
N PRO A 66 1.62 -4.35 -8.23
CA PRO A 66 2.06 -5.46 -9.06
C PRO A 66 3.57 -5.74 -8.91
N GLU A 67 3.95 -6.99 -9.14
CA GLU A 67 5.35 -7.41 -9.27
C GLU A 67 6.10 -6.56 -10.32
N GLY A 68 7.36 -6.22 -10.02
CA GLY A 68 8.24 -5.42 -10.87
C GLY A 68 7.97 -3.91 -10.79
N LEU A 69 7.03 -3.44 -9.97
CA LEU A 69 6.76 -2.02 -9.84
C LEU A 69 7.90 -1.30 -9.10
N LYS A 70 8.53 -0.34 -9.77
CA LYS A 70 9.46 0.62 -9.14
C LYS A 70 8.72 1.91 -8.84
N CYS A 71 8.80 2.38 -7.61
CA CYS A 71 8.08 3.57 -7.18
C CYS A 71 8.83 4.33 -6.08
N THR A 72 8.36 5.52 -5.77
CA THR A 72 8.76 6.28 -4.58
C THR A 72 7.56 6.41 -3.67
N TRP A 73 7.71 5.95 -2.44
CA TRP A 73 6.74 6.15 -1.38
C TRP A 73 6.99 7.49 -0.71
N GLU A 74 5.93 8.27 -0.53
CA GLU A 74 5.91 9.48 0.26
C GLU A 74 4.81 9.35 1.32
N ILE A 75 5.22 9.07 2.56
CA ILE A 75 4.33 8.93 3.71
C ILE A 75 4.05 10.34 4.24
N LYS A 76 2.82 10.82 4.01
CA LYS A 76 2.35 12.16 4.40
C LYS A 76 1.91 12.23 5.87
N LYS A 77 1.49 11.09 6.41
CA LYS A 77 1.15 10.88 7.82
C LYS A 77 1.56 9.46 8.17
N LYS A 78 2.07 9.25 9.38
CA LYS A 78 2.43 7.92 9.91
C LYS A 78 1.43 6.86 9.44
N ILE A 79 1.94 5.84 8.76
CA ILE A 79 1.11 4.82 8.14
C ILE A 79 1.18 3.51 8.93
N ARG A 80 0.05 2.84 9.01
CA ARG A 80 -0.09 1.48 9.53
C ARG A 80 -0.91 0.67 8.54
N LYS A 81 -0.41 -0.48 8.11
CA LYS A 81 -1.10 -1.33 7.12
C LYS A 81 -0.95 -2.81 7.43
N HIS A 82 -1.96 -3.59 7.13
CA HIS A 82 -1.79 -5.01 6.88
C HIS A 82 -1.17 -5.19 5.50
N TYR A 83 -0.27 -6.17 5.34
CA TYR A 83 0.34 -6.48 4.06
C TYR A 83 0.47 -7.98 3.83
N LYS A 84 0.33 -8.40 2.58
CA LYS A 84 0.53 -9.78 2.14
C LYS A 84 1.25 -9.79 0.81
N PHE A 85 2.24 -10.66 0.70
CA PHE A 85 2.90 -10.94 -0.56
C PHE A 85 2.26 -12.16 -1.24
N GLY A 86 2.20 -12.16 -2.58
CA GLY A 86 1.69 -13.25 -3.41
C GLY A 86 0.71 -12.87 -4.50
#